data_AF-A0A2V7RE77-F1
#
_entry.id   AF-A0A2V7RE77-F1
#
_cell.length_a   1.000
_cell.length_b   1.000
_cell.length_c   1.000
_cell.angle_alpha   90.00
_cell.angle_beta   90.00
_cell.angle_gamma   90.00
#
_symmetry.space_group_name_H-M   'P 1'
#
loop_
_entity.id
_entity.type
_entity.pdbx_description
1 polymer ?
#
loop_
_entity_poly.entity_id
_entity_poly.type
_entity_poly.pdbx_seq_one_letter_code
_entity_poly.pdbx_strand_id
1 'polypeptide(L)'
;MKLWRLSTVLGTAAAAYIIAACNSDSSGPRTAVPPPNTFTASPHQHLMLLKGHVRAAPLPGGAALEDNGIYYHGGPVILAQRVAAIYWSSRTIYPGGPAPGTSGPGTDDGSLIGYFLNNLGGSPYYNINTTYTDGAGVPIENSVTYTEFWAANDNVPLPLVPVTDLQMQNQIIEGFTSGKLTYDPNTLYLVFSDALVNLGGAFGIVYCAYHGNFDWNGNDVKYAAMPHDID
;
A
#
# COMPACT_ATOMS: atom_id res chain seq x y z
N MET A 1 -68.65 -36.89 -6.06
CA MET A 1 -67.25 -36.93 -5.58
C MET A 1 -66.69 -35.52 -5.71
N LYS A 2 -66.77 -34.73 -4.65
CA LYS A 2 -65.72 -34.40 -3.66
C LYS A 2 -64.93 -33.14 -4.09
N LEU A 3 -65.36 -32.01 -3.53
CA LEU A 3 -64.63 -30.74 -3.51
C LEU A 3 -63.25 -30.94 -2.88
N TRP A 4 -62.25 -30.23 -3.40
CA TRP A 4 -61.14 -29.72 -2.58
C TRP A 4 -60.72 -28.33 -3.04
N ARG A 5 -60.84 -27.38 -2.11
CA ARG A 5 -60.18 -26.07 -2.14
C ARG A 5 -58.78 -26.26 -1.57
N LEU A 6 -57.75 -25.71 -2.23
CA LEU A 6 -56.54 -25.29 -1.54
C LEU A 6 -56.37 -23.79 -1.76
N SER A 7 -56.59 -23.05 -0.68
CA SER A 7 -56.07 -21.69 -0.50
C SER A 7 -54.58 -21.81 -0.20
N THR A 8 -53.75 -21.00 -0.84
CA THR A 8 -52.44 -20.65 -0.26
C THR A 8 -52.15 -19.19 -0.57
N VAL A 9 -52.31 -18.40 0.47
CA VAL A 9 -51.84 -17.02 0.58
C VAL A 9 -50.31 -17.09 0.64
N LEU A 10 -49.61 -16.46 -0.30
CA LEU A 10 -48.24 -16.00 -0.05
C LEU A 10 -48.29 -14.48 0.09
N GLY A 11 -48.29 -14.04 1.34
CA GLY A 11 -48.01 -12.66 1.71
C GLY A 11 -46.53 -12.48 2.01
N THR A 12 -46.03 -11.28 1.72
CA THR A 12 -44.91 -10.57 2.37
C THR A 12 -43.51 -11.19 2.19
N ALA A 13 -42.41 -10.45 1.98
CA ALA A 13 -42.13 -9.03 2.18
C ALA A 13 -41.09 -8.55 1.16
N ALA A 14 -41.33 -7.38 0.59
CA ALA A 14 -40.30 -6.55 -0.03
C ALA A 14 -39.64 -5.68 1.05
N ALA A 15 -38.38 -5.35 0.82
CA ALA A 15 -37.63 -4.22 1.37
C ALA A 15 -37.33 -4.20 2.88
N ALA A 16 -36.11 -4.62 3.22
CA ALA A 16 -35.23 -3.94 4.19
C ALA A 16 -33.83 -4.61 4.17
N TYR A 17 -33.05 -4.36 3.13
CA TYR A 17 -31.66 -4.84 3.03
C TYR A 17 -30.66 -3.70 2.83
N ILE A 18 -30.79 -2.61 3.58
CA ILE A 18 -29.73 -1.61 3.80
C ILE A 18 -30.08 -1.05 5.19
N ILE A 19 -29.31 -1.24 6.25
CA ILE A 19 -28.12 -0.46 6.61
C ILE A 19 -27.39 -1.28 7.71
N ALA A 20 -26.24 -1.87 7.39
CA ALA A 20 -25.27 -2.32 8.39
C ALA A 20 -23.89 -2.49 7.74
N ALA A 21 -23.36 -1.43 7.13
CA ALA A 21 -21.99 -1.41 6.61
C ALA A 21 -21.18 -0.16 7.00
N CYS A 22 -21.74 0.72 7.83
CA CYS A 22 -21.05 1.91 8.33
C CYS A 22 -20.96 1.83 9.85
N ASN A 23 -20.12 0.94 10.39
CA ASN A 23 -19.64 0.97 11.79
C ASN A 23 -18.57 -0.11 11.98
N SER A 24 -17.43 0.03 11.28
CA SER A 24 -16.25 -0.80 11.56
C SER A 24 -14.98 0.00 11.79
N ASP A 25 -15.14 1.22 12.32
CA ASP A 25 -14.10 1.82 13.15
C ASP A 25 -14.22 1.21 14.54
N SER A 26 -13.70 -0.02 14.66
CA SER A 26 -13.58 -0.71 15.94
C SER A 26 -12.59 0.05 16.80
N SER A 27 -13.11 0.77 17.80
CA SER A 27 -12.37 1.26 18.96
C SER A 27 -12.02 0.11 19.92
N GLY A 28 -11.57 -1.03 19.38
CA GLY A 28 -11.12 -2.17 20.16
C GLY A 28 -9.83 -1.86 20.93
N PRO A 29 -9.53 -2.59 22.01
CA PRO A 29 -8.29 -2.41 22.76
C PRO A 29 -7.09 -2.53 21.83
N ARG A 30 -6.24 -1.49 21.82
CA ARG A 30 -5.01 -1.51 21.03
C ARG A 30 -3.95 -2.30 21.78
N THR A 31 -3.36 -3.29 21.13
CA THR A 31 -2.23 -4.05 21.70
C THR A 31 -0.93 -3.33 21.36
N ALA A 32 -0.13 -3.02 22.38
CA ALA A 32 1.23 -2.58 22.17
C ALA A 32 2.04 -3.76 21.65
N VAL A 33 2.61 -3.64 20.45
CA VAL A 33 3.51 -4.65 19.91
C VAL A 33 4.95 -4.17 20.09
N PRO A 34 5.82 -4.99 20.71
CA PRO A 34 7.23 -4.62 20.87
C PRO A 34 7.84 -4.34 19.49
N PRO A 35 8.80 -3.40 19.40
CA PRO A 35 9.52 -3.18 18.15
C PRO A 35 10.05 -4.53 17.66
N PRO A 36 9.86 -4.88 16.38
CA PRO A 36 10.22 -6.18 15.86
C PRO A 36 11.71 -6.43 16.11
N ASN A 37 12.03 -7.42 16.95
CA ASN A 37 13.41 -7.76 17.30
C ASN A 37 14.25 -8.26 16.09
N THR A 38 13.61 -8.45 14.93
CA THR A 38 14.22 -8.86 13.65
C THR A 38 14.12 -7.81 12.54
N PHE A 39 13.40 -6.69 12.75
CA PHE A 39 13.34 -5.58 11.81
C PHE A 39 13.91 -4.33 12.48
N THR A 40 15.14 -4.00 12.10
CA THR A 40 15.72 -2.71 12.46
C THR A 40 15.10 -1.67 11.53
N ALA A 41 13.97 -1.10 11.95
CA ALA A 41 13.38 0.03 11.24
C ALA A 41 14.44 1.12 11.11
N SER A 42 14.86 1.41 9.87
CA SER A 42 15.65 2.60 9.59
C SER A 42 14.86 3.82 10.08
N PRO A 43 15.50 4.90 10.58
CA PRO A 43 14.80 6.14 10.91
C PRO A 43 14.03 6.73 9.71
N HIS A 44 14.36 6.29 8.50
CA HIS A 44 13.72 6.66 7.24
C HIS A 44 12.53 5.78 6.85
N GLN A 45 12.14 4.80 7.68
CA GLN A 45 11.03 3.89 7.39
C GLN A 45 9.80 4.17 8.28
N HIS A 46 8.65 4.24 7.63
CA HIS A 46 7.35 4.29 8.27
C HIS A 46 6.60 2.96 8.07
N LEU A 47 6.16 2.36 9.17
CA LEU A 47 5.49 1.05 9.19
C LEU A 47 3.97 1.20 9.21
N MET A 48 3.28 0.47 8.34
CA MET A 48 1.83 0.34 8.37
C MET A 48 1.45 -0.84 9.28
N LEU A 49 1.18 -0.53 10.55
CA LEU A 49 0.87 -1.55 11.56
C LEU A 49 -0.43 -2.29 11.23
N LEU A 50 -0.52 -3.52 11.74
CA LEU A 50 -1.76 -4.32 11.72
C LEU A 50 -2.90 -3.59 12.44
N LYS A 51 -4.15 -3.85 12.03
CA LYS A 51 -5.32 -3.29 12.72
C LYS A 51 -5.30 -3.66 14.21
N GLY A 52 -5.58 -2.69 15.08
CA GLY A 52 -5.53 -2.87 16.54
C GLY A 52 -4.12 -2.85 17.14
N HIS A 53 -3.06 -2.69 16.34
CA HIS A 53 -1.70 -2.58 16.84
C HIS A 53 -1.26 -1.12 16.93
N VAL A 54 -0.49 -0.77 17.96
CA VAL A 54 0.17 0.54 18.10
C VAL A 54 1.64 0.38 18.39
N ARG A 55 2.45 1.32 17.90
CA ARG A 55 3.86 1.44 18.28
C ARG A 55 3.92 1.76 19.77
N ALA A 56 4.77 1.04 20.51
CA ALA A 56 5.07 1.37 21.90
C ALA A 56 5.86 2.70 21.94
N ALA A 57 5.15 3.82 22.08
CA ALA A 57 5.74 5.12 22.39
C ALA A 57 5.58 5.40 23.90
N PRO A 58 6.50 6.16 24.53
CA PRO A 58 6.23 6.74 25.85
C PRO A 58 5.03 7.69 25.72
N LEU A 59 3.93 7.40 26.42
CA LEU A 59 2.71 8.22 26.38
C LEU A 59 2.99 9.59 27.05
N PRO A 60 2.82 10.74 26.36
CA PRO A 60 2.53 11.99 27.04
C PRO A 60 1.05 11.95 27.44
N GLY A 61 0.77 12.02 28.74
CA GLY A 61 -0.59 12.09 29.26
C GLY A 61 -1.28 13.39 28.82
N GLY A 62 -2.31 13.27 28.00
CA GLY A 62 -3.20 14.36 27.63
C GLY A 62 -4.32 13.85 26.74
N ALA A 63 -5.57 14.20 27.05
CA ALA A 63 -6.71 13.89 26.21
C ALA A 63 -6.46 14.47 24.81
N ALA A 64 -6.36 13.59 23.81
CA ALA A 64 -6.14 14.00 22.43
C ALA A 64 -7.35 14.81 21.97
N LEU A 65 -7.11 16.09 21.65
CA LEU A 65 -7.88 16.78 20.62
C LEU A 65 -7.88 15.88 19.38
N GLU A 66 -8.94 15.91 18.57
CA GLU A 66 -9.01 15.17 17.30
C GLU A 66 -7.91 15.64 16.35
N ASP A 67 -6.73 15.07 16.55
CA ASP A 67 -5.52 15.27 15.79
C ASP A 67 -5.35 14.03 14.92
N ASN A 68 -5.14 14.23 13.62
CA ASN A 68 -4.96 13.12 12.69
C ASN A 68 -3.63 12.38 12.91
N GLY A 69 -2.74 12.93 13.77
CA GLY A 69 -1.46 12.34 14.14
C GLY A 69 -0.43 12.37 13.01
N ILE A 70 -0.68 13.16 11.96
CA ILE A 70 0.21 13.32 10.80
C ILE A 70 0.68 14.77 10.77
N TYR A 71 1.97 14.97 11.05
CA TYR A 71 2.57 16.30 11.16
C TYR A 71 3.55 16.57 10.04
N TYR A 72 3.51 17.78 9.51
CA TYR A 72 4.53 18.26 8.59
C TYR A 72 5.80 18.66 9.37
N HIS A 73 6.93 18.09 8.98
CA HIS A 73 8.23 18.29 9.67
C HIS A 73 9.18 19.25 8.92
N GLY A 74 8.68 20.04 7.96
CA GLY A 74 9.47 21.05 7.25
C GLY A 74 10.29 20.53 6.06
N GLY A 75 10.11 19.27 5.65
CA GLY A 75 10.77 18.68 4.49
C GLY A 75 10.06 18.95 3.16
N PRO A 76 10.64 18.59 2.01
CA PRO A 76 9.95 18.66 0.72
C PRO A 76 8.68 17.79 0.70
N VAL A 77 7.64 18.25 0.00
CA VAL A 77 6.39 17.51 -0.26
C VAL A 77 6.25 17.30 -1.75
N ILE A 78 5.84 16.10 -2.18
CA ILE A 78 5.48 15.85 -3.57
C ILE A 78 4.04 16.34 -3.76
N LEU A 79 3.87 17.42 -4.50
CA LEU A 79 2.54 18.00 -4.74
C LEU A 79 1.76 17.22 -5.79
N ALA A 80 2.41 16.78 -6.87
CA ALA A 80 1.83 15.95 -7.93
C ALA A 80 2.53 14.59 -7.96
N GLN A 81 1.88 13.57 -7.38
CA GLN A 81 2.51 12.28 -7.15
C GLN A 81 2.57 11.45 -8.43
N ARG A 82 3.71 10.80 -8.65
CA ARG A 82 3.87 9.74 -9.64
C ARG A 82 4.10 8.42 -8.92
N VAL A 83 3.74 7.32 -9.55
CA VAL A 83 3.97 5.97 -9.03
C VAL A 83 4.51 5.08 -10.14
N ALA A 84 5.39 4.16 -9.75
CA ALA A 84 5.88 3.08 -10.61
C ALA A 84 5.77 1.77 -9.83
N ALA A 85 5.34 0.69 -10.49
CA ALA A 85 5.17 -0.61 -9.84
C ALA A 85 6.32 -1.55 -10.17
N ILE A 86 6.78 -2.29 -9.17
CA ILE A 86 7.84 -3.29 -9.29
C ILE A 86 7.24 -4.61 -8.80
N TYR A 87 6.97 -5.53 -9.71
CA TYR A 87 6.49 -6.87 -9.39
C TYR A 87 7.69 -7.80 -9.29
N TRP A 88 8.16 -8.05 -8.07
CA TRP A 88 9.34 -8.86 -7.81
C TRP A 88 8.96 -10.33 -7.58
N SER A 89 8.85 -11.08 -8.67
CA SER A 89 8.47 -12.49 -8.67
C SER A 89 8.91 -13.21 -9.95
N SER A 90 9.11 -14.53 -9.84
CA SER A 90 9.32 -15.41 -10.99
C SER A 90 8.03 -15.77 -11.73
N ARG A 91 6.87 -15.29 -11.26
CA ARG A 91 5.55 -15.50 -11.87
C ARG A 91 4.74 -14.20 -11.83
N THR A 92 3.66 -14.16 -12.61
CA THR A 92 2.69 -13.08 -12.52
C THR A 92 1.98 -13.15 -11.15
N ILE A 93 2.05 -12.06 -10.37
CA ILE A 93 1.52 -11.99 -8.99
C ILE A 93 -0.01 -11.84 -8.99
N TYR A 94 -0.54 -10.95 -9.84
CA TYR A 94 -1.97 -10.66 -9.93
C TYR A 94 -2.55 -11.12 -11.26
N PRO A 95 -3.75 -11.72 -11.31
CA PRO A 95 -4.43 -12.05 -12.55
C PRO A 95 -4.47 -10.85 -13.52
N GLY A 96 -4.11 -11.08 -14.79
CA GLY A 96 -4.04 -10.03 -15.81
C GLY A 96 -2.80 -9.11 -15.71
N GLY A 97 -1.96 -9.29 -14.70
CA GLY A 97 -0.74 -8.51 -14.51
C GLY A 97 0.38 -8.86 -15.47
N PRO A 98 1.49 -8.10 -15.39
CA PRO A 98 2.60 -8.24 -16.31
C PRO A 98 3.29 -9.61 -16.19
N ALA A 99 3.81 -10.09 -17.32
CA ALA A 99 4.61 -11.31 -17.36
C ALA A 99 6.00 -11.05 -16.76
N PRO A 100 6.60 -12.00 -16.02
CA PRO A 100 7.95 -11.87 -15.50
C PRO A 100 8.97 -11.50 -16.59
N GLY A 101 9.87 -10.56 -16.30
CA GLY A 101 10.90 -10.05 -17.21
C GLY A 101 10.45 -8.92 -18.13
N THR A 102 9.20 -8.49 -18.04
CA THR A 102 8.66 -7.37 -18.83
C THR A 102 8.73 -6.05 -18.07
N SER A 103 8.77 -4.95 -18.82
CA SER A 103 8.65 -3.58 -18.31
C SER A 103 7.92 -2.75 -19.36
N GLY A 104 7.20 -1.72 -18.96
CA GLY A 104 6.37 -0.93 -19.87
C GLY A 104 5.64 0.21 -19.18
N PRO A 105 4.84 0.98 -19.93
CA PRO A 105 4.03 2.05 -19.35
C PRO A 105 2.97 1.47 -18.42
N GLY A 106 2.59 2.23 -17.39
CA GLY A 106 1.58 1.80 -16.39
C GLY A 106 0.20 1.50 -17.00
N THR A 107 -0.09 2.04 -18.19
CA THR A 107 -1.32 1.74 -18.94
C THR A 107 -1.41 0.31 -19.44
N ASP A 108 -0.27 -0.37 -19.58
CA ASP A 108 -0.20 -1.74 -20.09
C ASP A 108 -0.29 -2.79 -18.97
N ASP A 109 -0.32 -2.35 -17.72
CA ASP A 109 -0.52 -3.22 -16.57
C ASP A 109 -2.00 -3.56 -16.39
N GLY A 110 -2.38 -4.73 -16.88
CA GLY A 110 -3.74 -5.26 -16.81
C GLY A 110 -4.14 -5.85 -15.46
N SER A 111 -3.29 -5.75 -14.42
CA SER A 111 -3.65 -6.25 -13.09
C SER A 111 -4.69 -5.37 -12.39
N LEU A 112 -5.27 -5.89 -11.30
CA LEU A 112 -6.09 -5.08 -10.40
C LEU A 112 -5.30 -3.90 -9.79
N ILE A 113 -4.00 -4.10 -9.53
CA ILE A 113 -3.12 -3.02 -9.08
C ILE A 113 -2.98 -1.97 -10.17
N GLY A 114 -2.73 -2.38 -11.41
CA GLY A 114 -2.66 -1.45 -12.54
C GLY A 114 -3.95 -0.67 -12.75
N TYR A 115 -5.10 -1.34 -12.67
CA TYR A 115 -6.40 -0.67 -12.68
C TYR A 115 -6.54 0.36 -11.55
N PHE A 116 -6.21 -0.02 -10.31
CA PHE A 116 -6.27 0.87 -9.17
C PHE A 116 -5.37 2.10 -9.35
N LEU A 117 -4.09 1.91 -9.69
CA LEU A 117 -3.13 3.00 -9.84
C LEU A 117 -3.49 3.94 -11.01
N ASN A 118 -4.00 3.41 -12.12
CA ASN A 118 -4.49 4.21 -13.25
C ASN A 118 -5.76 5.04 -12.93
N ASN A 119 -6.51 4.67 -11.88
CA ASN A 119 -7.76 5.35 -11.49
C ASN A 119 -7.68 6.04 -10.13
N LEU A 120 -6.50 6.09 -9.50
CA LEU A 120 -6.32 6.66 -8.17
C LEU A 120 -6.36 8.20 -8.22
N GLY A 121 -5.71 8.81 -9.20
CA GLY A 121 -5.72 10.26 -9.40
C GLY A 121 -7.13 10.78 -9.70
N GLY A 122 -7.50 11.91 -9.08
CA GLY A 122 -8.85 12.49 -9.21
C GLY A 122 -9.93 11.74 -8.43
N SER A 123 -9.63 10.60 -7.79
CA SER A 123 -10.61 9.85 -7.02
C SER A 123 -10.98 10.58 -5.71
N PRO A 124 -12.20 10.35 -5.17
CA PRO A 124 -12.54 10.85 -3.84
C PRO A 124 -11.62 10.31 -2.74
N TYR A 125 -11.05 9.11 -2.93
CA TYR A 125 -10.12 8.51 -1.99
C TYR A 125 -8.80 9.28 -1.95
N TYR A 126 -8.20 9.56 -3.11
CA TYR A 126 -6.96 10.34 -3.16
C TYR A 126 -7.18 11.82 -2.83
N ASN A 127 -8.39 12.35 -3.02
CA ASN A 127 -8.75 13.71 -2.64
C ASN A 127 -8.54 14.02 -1.15
N ILE A 128 -8.54 13.00 -0.27
CA ILE A 128 -8.21 13.16 1.15
C ILE A 128 -6.83 13.83 1.31
N ASN A 129 -5.87 13.51 0.44
CA ASN A 129 -4.52 14.03 0.54
C ASN A 129 -4.43 15.55 0.30
N THR A 130 -5.42 16.15 -0.38
CA THR A 130 -5.49 17.61 -0.60
C THR A 130 -5.63 18.42 0.70
N THR A 131 -5.93 17.75 1.82
CA THR A 131 -5.98 18.36 3.15
C THR A 131 -4.58 18.58 3.76
N TYR A 132 -3.53 18.00 3.17
CA TYR A 132 -2.14 18.21 3.56
C TYR A 132 -1.48 19.25 2.64
N THR A 133 -0.61 20.08 3.21
CA THR A 133 0.08 21.15 2.50
C THR A 133 1.59 21.10 2.71
N ASP A 134 2.33 21.72 1.81
CA ASP A 134 3.75 22.03 2.03
C ASP A 134 3.96 23.19 3.02
N GLY A 135 5.22 23.57 3.23
CA GLY A 135 5.59 24.69 4.11
C GLY A 135 5.13 26.07 3.62
N ALA A 136 4.72 26.21 2.37
CA ALA A 136 4.14 27.43 1.81
C ALA A 136 2.59 27.42 1.85
N GLY A 137 1.98 26.34 2.34
CA GLY A 137 0.53 26.17 2.38
C GLY A 137 -0.08 25.69 1.05
N VAL A 138 0.75 25.22 0.11
CA VAL A 138 0.26 24.65 -1.16
C VAL A 138 -0.23 23.23 -0.90
N PRO A 139 -1.49 22.90 -1.22
CA PRO A 139 -2.03 21.57 -0.99
C PRO A 139 -1.45 20.54 -1.96
N ILE A 140 -1.40 19.28 -1.54
CA ILE A 140 -1.19 18.15 -2.45
C ILE A 140 -2.30 18.18 -3.51
N GLU A 141 -1.94 17.97 -4.77
CA GLU A 141 -2.91 17.88 -5.86
C GLU A 141 -3.71 16.58 -5.74
N ASN A 142 -4.98 16.59 -6.15
CA ASN A 142 -5.73 15.35 -6.34
C ASN A 142 -5.30 14.66 -7.66
N SER A 143 -4.01 14.36 -7.79
CA SER A 143 -3.42 13.78 -8.98
C SER A 143 -2.44 12.67 -8.60
N VAL A 144 -2.58 11.53 -9.29
CA VAL A 144 -1.60 10.44 -9.29
C VAL A 144 -1.42 10.01 -10.72
N THR A 145 -0.18 9.95 -11.19
CA THR A 145 0.15 9.37 -12.49
C THR A 145 0.83 8.03 -12.30
N TYR A 146 0.20 6.95 -12.76
CA TYR A 146 0.88 5.66 -12.88
C TYR A 146 1.73 5.64 -14.14
N THR A 147 3.04 5.63 -13.95
CA THR A 147 4.01 5.93 -15.02
C THR A 147 4.47 4.69 -15.76
N GLU A 148 4.98 3.72 -15.01
CA GLU A 148 5.63 2.53 -15.55
C GLU A 148 5.51 1.37 -14.59
N PHE A 149 5.72 0.17 -15.13
CA PHE A 149 5.94 -1.03 -14.33
C PHE A 149 7.21 -1.75 -14.75
N TRP A 150 7.74 -2.53 -13.81
CA TRP A 150 8.76 -3.54 -14.07
C TRP A 150 8.41 -4.84 -13.34
N ALA A 151 8.23 -5.92 -14.09
CA ALA A 151 8.08 -7.26 -13.54
C ALA A 151 9.44 -7.92 -13.38
N ALA A 152 10.15 -7.56 -12.30
CA ALA A 152 11.46 -8.07 -11.95
C ALA A 152 11.43 -9.58 -11.65
N ASN A 153 12.14 -10.36 -12.46
CA ASN A 153 12.23 -11.82 -12.34
C ASN A 153 13.63 -12.32 -11.99
N ASP A 154 14.55 -11.39 -11.71
CA ASP A 154 15.90 -11.65 -11.26
C ASP A 154 15.99 -11.51 -9.74
N ASN A 155 16.89 -12.27 -9.10
CA ASN A 155 17.13 -12.26 -7.66
C ASN A 155 15.85 -12.39 -6.79
N VAL A 156 14.84 -13.11 -7.30
CA VAL A 156 13.51 -13.22 -6.67
C VAL A 156 13.62 -13.73 -5.23
N PRO A 157 12.99 -13.06 -4.25
CA PRO A 157 13.01 -13.48 -2.86
C PRO A 157 12.37 -14.85 -2.67
N LEU A 158 12.99 -15.66 -1.83
CA LEU A 158 12.41 -16.93 -1.42
C LEU A 158 11.27 -16.71 -0.41
N PRO A 159 10.19 -17.49 -0.47
CA PRO A 159 9.15 -17.50 0.56
C PRO A 159 9.74 -17.70 1.96
N LEU A 160 9.18 -17.02 2.95
CA LEU A 160 9.54 -17.10 4.38
C LEU A 160 10.97 -16.64 4.72
N VAL A 161 11.79 -16.27 3.73
CA VAL A 161 13.11 -15.69 3.95
C VAL A 161 12.94 -14.17 4.05
N PRO A 162 13.38 -13.53 5.16
CA PRO A 162 13.35 -12.08 5.30
C PRO A 162 14.14 -11.39 4.18
N VAL A 163 13.51 -10.43 3.51
CA VAL A 163 14.21 -9.49 2.63
C VAL A 163 14.60 -8.28 3.45
N THR A 164 15.89 -8.00 3.51
CA THR A 164 16.41 -6.82 4.21
C THR A 164 16.08 -5.54 3.44
N ASP A 165 16.11 -4.41 4.14
CA ASP A 165 15.89 -3.11 3.51
C ASP A 165 16.88 -2.82 2.37
N LEU A 166 18.17 -3.10 2.61
CA LEU A 166 19.22 -2.96 1.62
C LEU A 166 18.97 -3.79 0.35
N GLN A 167 18.41 -5.00 0.48
CA GLN A 167 18.07 -5.82 -0.68
C GLN A 167 16.94 -5.20 -1.51
N MET A 168 15.95 -4.58 -0.87
CA MET A 168 14.88 -3.86 -1.60
C MET A 168 15.43 -2.61 -2.29
N GLN A 169 16.26 -1.83 -1.61
CA GLN A 169 16.92 -0.67 -2.22
C GLN A 169 17.78 -1.08 -3.42
N ASN A 170 18.57 -2.15 -3.29
CA ASN A 170 19.37 -2.70 -4.39
C ASN A 170 18.51 -3.17 -5.57
N GLN A 171 17.34 -3.75 -5.33
CA GLN A 171 16.41 -4.14 -6.39
C GLN A 171 15.92 -2.92 -7.17
N ILE A 172 15.58 -1.83 -6.49
CA ILE A 172 15.14 -0.58 -7.13
C ILE A 172 16.30 0.03 -7.94
N ILE A 173 17.51 0.06 -7.37
CA ILE A 173 18.73 0.52 -8.05
C ILE A 173 19.02 -0.32 -9.31
N GLU A 174 18.81 -1.63 -9.26
CA GLU A 174 18.92 -2.52 -10.43
C GLU A 174 17.96 -2.05 -11.54
N GLY A 175 16.72 -1.72 -11.20
CA GLY A 175 15.74 -1.19 -12.15
C GLY A 175 16.24 0.07 -12.85
N PHE A 176 16.83 1.02 -12.11
CA PHE A 176 17.40 2.23 -12.70
C PHE A 176 18.62 1.96 -13.57
N THR A 177 19.56 1.13 -13.07
CA THR A 177 20.82 0.86 -13.75
C THR A 177 20.67 -0.01 -15.00
N SER A 178 19.66 -0.89 -15.03
CA SER A 178 19.30 -1.71 -16.18
C SER A 178 18.40 -0.99 -17.19
N GLY A 179 17.90 0.21 -16.87
CA GLY A 179 16.96 0.96 -17.71
C GLY A 179 15.55 0.37 -17.74
N LYS A 180 15.20 -0.47 -16.76
CA LYS A 180 13.84 -1.02 -16.57
C LYS A 180 12.91 -0.07 -15.83
N LEU A 181 13.48 0.87 -15.09
CA LEU A 181 12.80 1.98 -14.43
C LEU A 181 13.51 3.28 -14.75
N THR A 182 12.77 4.38 -14.76
CA THR A 182 13.33 5.73 -14.85
C THR A 182 13.28 6.41 -13.47
N TYR A 183 14.41 6.92 -13.00
CA TYR A 183 14.43 7.74 -11.78
C TYR A 183 13.66 9.06 -12.00
N ASP A 184 12.75 9.39 -11.10
CA ASP A 184 12.03 10.66 -11.01
C ASP A 184 11.82 11.00 -9.52
N PRO A 185 12.22 12.20 -9.07
CA PRO A 185 12.13 12.61 -7.66
C PRO A 185 10.69 12.69 -7.12
N ASN A 186 9.69 12.77 -8.00
CA ASN A 186 8.27 12.80 -7.66
C ASN A 186 7.61 11.42 -7.74
N THR A 187 8.38 10.37 -8.06
CA THR A 187 7.88 9.00 -8.16
C THR A 187 8.07 8.23 -6.86
N LEU A 188 7.02 7.55 -6.42
CA LEU A 188 7.07 6.53 -5.40
C LEU A 188 7.17 5.15 -6.08
N TYR A 189 8.25 4.42 -5.79
CA TYR A 189 8.51 3.09 -6.35
C TYR A 189 7.87 2.01 -5.46
N LEU A 190 6.82 1.37 -5.96
CA LEU A 190 5.99 0.42 -5.22
C LEU A 190 6.46 -1.01 -5.49
N VAL A 191 7.07 -1.65 -4.49
CA VAL A 191 7.56 -3.03 -4.58
C VAL A 191 6.48 -3.99 -4.11
N PHE A 192 5.98 -4.81 -5.03
CA PHE A 192 5.10 -5.94 -4.77
C PHE A 192 5.90 -7.24 -4.85
N SER A 193 5.67 -8.17 -3.94
CA SER A 193 6.32 -9.48 -3.94
C SER A 193 5.31 -10.61 -4.05
N ASP A 194 5.80 -11.83 -4.30
CA ASP A 194 4.96 -13.03 -4.25
C ASP A 194 4.40 -13.29 -2.85
N ALA A 195 3.40 -14.17 -2.80
CA ALA A 195 2.84 -14.71 -1.57
C ALA A 195 3.92 -15.26 -0.64
N LEU A 196 3.77 -15.03 0.66
CA LEU A 196 4.67 -15.50 1.73
C LEU A 196 6.09 -14.91 1.69
N VAL A 197 6.39 -13.97 0.80
CA VAL A 197 7.65 -13.22 0.84
C VAL A 197 7.60 -12.23 2.01
N ASN A 198 8.61 -12.28 2.87
CA ASN A 198 8.68 -11.45 4.06
C ASN A 198 9.51 -10.18 3.82
N LEU A 199 8.95 -9.21 3.08
CA LEU A 199 9.63 -7.93 2.83
C LEU A 199 9.83 -7.19 4.16
N GLY A 200 11.08 -6.96 4.55
CA GLY A 200 11.47 -6.32 5.81
C GLY A 200 11.49 -7.26 7.03
N GLY A 201 11.11 -8.54 6.90
CA GLY A 201 11.31 -9.51 7.98
C GLY A 201 10.26 -9.56 9.09
N ALA A 202 9.26 -8.66 9.11
CA ALA A 202 8.13 -8.74 10.04
C ALA A 202 6.75 -8.51 9.40
N PHE A 203 6.64 -8.78 8.08
CA PHE A 203 5.37 -8.79 7.38
C PHE A 203 4.42 -9.84 7.95
N GLY A 204 3.13 -9.50 8.04
CA GLY A 204 2.06 -10.41 8.52
C GLY A 204 2.03 -10.62 10.05
N ILE A 205 3.06 -10.16 10.78
CA ILE A 205 3.16 -10.31 12.24
C ILE A 205 3.19 -8.95 12.94
N VAL A 206 3.79 -7.93 12.32
CA VAL A 206 3.94 -6.59 12.91
C VAL A 206 3.37 -5.49 12.02
N TYR A 207 3.53 -5.60 10.71
CA TYR A 207 3.02 -4.65 9.74
C TYR A 207 2.48 -5.34 8.49
N CYS A 208 1.62 -4.63 7.75
CA CYS A 208 1.08 -5.09 6.47
C CYS A 208 1.80 -4.46 5.27
N ALA A 209 2.48 -3.34 5.49
CA ALA A 209 3.30 -2.67 4.49
C ALA A 209 4.27 -1.72 5.20
N TYR A 210 5.24 -1.20 4.49
CA TYR A 210 6.01 -0.06 4.97
C TYR A 210 6.45 0.81 3.79
N HIS A 211 6.86 2.04 4.06
CA HIS A 211 7.49 2.92 3.08
C HIS A 211 8.68 3.63 3.67
N GLY A 212 9.55 4.15 2.83
CA GLY A 212 10.71 4.91 3.26
C GLY A 212 11.44 5.57 2.10
N ASN A 213 12.64 6.05 2.39
CA ASN A 213 13.53 6.62 1.39
C ASN A 213 15.00 6.23 1.61
N PHE A 214 15.79 6.37 0.55
CA PHE A 214 17.23 6.15 0.58
C PHE A 214 17.96 7.07 -0.41
N ASP A 215 19.26 7.29 -0.18
CA ASP A 215 20.12 8.03 -1.11
C ASP A 215 20.65 7.12 -2.22
N TRP A 216 20.51 7.57 -3.47
CA TRP A 216 21.18 6.98 -4.63
C TRP A 216 21.93 8.06 -5.41
N ASN A 217 23.23 8.17 -5.16
CA ASN A 217 24.11 9.15 -5.80
C ASN A 217 23.66 10.61 -5.59
N GLY A 218 23.21 10.96 -4.37
CA GLY A 218 22.68 12.29 -4.05
C GLY A 218 21.22 12.48 -4.45
N ASN A 219 20.57 11.47 -5.01
CA ASN A 219 19.14 11.47 -5.32
C ASN A 219 18.36 10.80 -4.20
N ASP A 220 17.34 11.48 -3.69
CA ASP A 220 16.41 10.88 -2.74
C ASP A 220 15.41 9.99 -3.47
N VAL A 221 15.43 8.69 -3.19
CA VAL A 221 14.55 7.68 -3.79
C VAL A 221 13.50 7.27 -2.76
N LYS A 222 12.22 7.44 -3.11
CA LYS A 222 11.08 7.09 -2.25
C LYS A 222 10.49 5.77 -2.70
N TYR A 223 10.25 4.86 -1.77
CA TYR A 223 9.71 3.54 -2.09
C TYR A 223 8.74 3.04 -1.03
N ALA A 224 7.91 2.08 -1.43
CA ALA A 224 7.05 1.33 -0.53
C ALA A 224 7.19 -0.16 -0.80
N ALA A 225 7.07 -0.97 0.25
CA ALA A 225 7.01 -2.41 0.18
C ALA A 225 5.60 -2.87 0.53
N MET A 226 4.98 -3.58 -0.41
CA MET A 226 3.62 -4.09 -0.37
C MET A 226 3.65 -5.60 -0.61
N PRO A 227 3.90 -6.41 0.43
CA PRO A 227 3.94 -7.85 0.26
C PRO A 227 2.55 -8.37 -0.08
N HIS A 228 2.48 -9.31 -1.00
CA HIS A 228 1.25 -10.05 -1.27
C HIS A 228 1.06 -11.12 -0.19
N ASP A 229 -0.10 -11.15 0.45
CA ASP A 229 -0.49 -12.27 1.30
C ASP A 229 -1.30 -13.30 0.49
N ILE A 230 -1.48 -14.50 1.04
CA ILE A 230 -2.43 -15.47 0.48
C ILE A 230 -3.84 -15.04 0.91
N ASP A 231 -4.68 -14.66 -0.06
CA ASP A 231 -6.14 -14.60 0.11
C ASP A 231 -6.77 -16.00 0.16
#